data_AF-M0NN83-F1
#
_entry.id   AF-M0NN83-F1
#
_cell.length_a   1.000
_cell.length_b   1.000
_cell.length_c   1.000
_cell.angle_alpha   90.00
_cell.angle_beta   90.00
_cell.angle_gamma   90.00
#
_symmetry.space_group_name_H-M   'P 1'
#
loop_
_entity.id
_entity.type
_entity.pdbx_description
1 polymer ?
#
loop_
_entity_poly.entity_id
_entity_poly.type
_entity_poly.pdbx_seq_one_letter_code
_entity_poly.pdbx_strand_id
1 'polypeptide(L)'
;MPGLSGDEVLEAIRERGIDCRVVMVTAVSPGPDILDLPFDEYLVKPVSRDEMQTAVSRMLVRATYDETVQEIVAIVSKMATLESKLSLAEMEASPGYTALTERYAELRAEIDLRDSDDKMYVESSTEKMDGVFG
;
A
#
# COMPACT_ATOMS: atom_id res chain seq x y z
N MET A 1 3.12 22.66 13.62
CA MET A 1 3.69 22.40 14.97
C MET A 1 4.39 23.67 15.42
N PRO A 2 4.60 23.96 16.72
CA PRO A 2 5.32 25.18 17.08
C PRO A 2 6.73 25.13 16.48
N GLY A 3 6.99 25.96 15.47
CA GLY A 3 8.29 26.10 14.81
C GLY A 3 8.61 25.18 13.63
N LEU A 4 7.73 24.24 13.24
CA LEU A 4 7.93 23.31 12.11
C LEU A 4 6.64 23.15 11.29
N SER A 5 6.79 23.24 9.96
CA SER A 5 5.72 22.99 8.99
C SER A 5 5.45 21.48 8.84
N GLY A 6 4.28 21.12 8.30
CA GLY A 6 3.99 19.72 7.99
C GLY A 6 4.85 19.20 6.85
N ASP A 7 5.17 20.07 5.89
CA ASP A 7 5.91 19.73 4.67
C ASP A 7 7.37 19.44 5.00
N GLU A 8 7.99 20.22 5.90
CA GLU A 8 9.35 19.97 6.40
C GLU A 8 9.47 18.60 7.09
N VAL A 9 8.41 18.17 7.78
CA VAL A 9 8.38 16.86 8.43
C VAL A 9 8.22 15.74 7.38
N LEU A 10 7.37 15.96 6.37
CA LEU A 10 7.21 15.02 5.26
C LEU A 10 8.52 14.81 4.50
N GLU A 11 9.21 15.89 4.14
CA GLU A 11 10.52 15.85 3.48
C GLU A 11 11.53 15.07 4.34
N ALA A 12 11.63 15.39 5.64
CA ALA A 12 12.56 14.71 6.54
C ALA A 12 12.26 13.20 6.70
N ILE A 13 10.99 12.79 6.65
CA ILE A 13 10.61 11.36 6.66
C ILE A 13 11.13 10.66 5.40
N ARG A 14 10.95 11.29 4.22
CA ARG A 14 11.36 10.71 2.94
C ARG A 14 12.88 10.70 2.75
N GLU A 15 13.57 11.77 3.13
CA GLU A 15 15.04 11.84 3.11
C GLU A 15 15.70 10.74 3.95
N ARG A 16 15.05 10.33 5.05
CA ARG A 16 15.52 9.26 5.93
C ARG A 16 15.20 7.85 5.40
N GLY A 17 14.45 7.73 4.31
CA GLY A 17 14.04 6.44 3.75
C GLY A 17 13.17 5.61 4.69
N ILE A 18 12.36 6.26 5.53
CA ILE A 18 11.45 5.56 6.43
C ILE A 18 10.27 5.06 5.61
N ASP A 19 10.11 3.74 5.58
CA ASP A 19 9.00 3.08 4.88
C ASP A 19 7.71 3.16 5.72
N CYS A 20 7.11 4.36 5.71
CA CYS A 20 5.84 4.61 6.38
C CYS A 20 4.88 5.40 5.49
N ARG A 21 3.59 5.12 5.68
CA ARG A 21 2.50 5.88 5.08
C ARG A 21 2.31 7.21 5.82
N VAL A 22 2.14 8.30 5.07
CA VAL A 22 1.96 9.65 5.59
C VAL A 22 0.63 10.23 5.11
N VAL A 23 -0.25 10.54 6.07
CA VAL A 23 -1.50 11.24 5.82
C VAL A 23 -1.39 12.67 6.34
N MET A 24 -1.57 13.65 5.48
CA MET A 24 -1.55 15.07 5.83
C MET A 24 -2.91 15.48 6.39
N VAL A 25 -2.94 16.17 7.54
CA VAL A 25 -4.18 16.68 8.13
C VAL A 25 -4.06 18.17 8.42
N THR A 26 -4.76 18.99 7.64
CA THR A 26 -4.51 20.44 7.58
C THR A 26 -5.80 21.25 7.66
N ALA A 27 -5.71 22.53 8.04
CA ALA A 27 -6.86 23.46 8.01
C ALA A 27 -6.96 24.22 6.68
N VAL A 28 -6.05 23.98 5.74
CA VAL A 28 -5.92 24.71 4.48
C VAL A 28 -6.29 23.77 3.33
N SER A 29 -7.08 24.25 2.38
CA SER A 29 -7.36 23.49 1.16
C SER A 29 -6.10 23.41 0.29
N PRO A 30 -5.86 22.27 -0.38
CA PRO A 30 -4.64 22.09 -1.15
C PRO A 30 -4.57 23.05 -2.34
N GLY A 31 -3.39 23.64 -2.56
CA GLY A 31 -3.04 24.39 -3.77
C GLY A 31 -2.42 23.48 -4.84
N PRO A 32 -2.04 24.02 -6.01
CA PRO A 32 -1.42 23.26 -7.10
C PRO A 32 -0.07 22.60 -6.72
N ASP A 33 0.62 23.18 -5.74
CA ASP A 33 1.89 22.74 -5.16
C ASP A 33 1.80 21.39 -4.43
N ILE A 34 0.59 20.92 -4.12
CA ILE A 34 0.39 19.61 -3.49
C ILE A 34 0.88 18.44 -4.35
N LEU A 35 0.91 18.59 -5.67
CA LEU A 35 1.32 17.52 -6.60
C LEU A 35 2.79 17.13 -6.44
N ASP A 36 3.60 18.04 -5.90
CA ASP A 36 5.04 17.83 -5.71
C ASP A 36 5.37 17.20 -4.33
N LEU A 37 4.36 17.03 -3.46
CA LEU A 37 4.55 16.54 -2.09
C LEU A 37 4.30 15.02 -2.00
N PRO A 38 5.27 14.21 -1.51
CA PRO A 38 5.18 12.75 -1.53
C PRO A 38 4.39 12.16 -0.34
N PHE A 39 3.14 12.58 -0.14
CA PHE A 39 2.22 12.03 0.87
C PHE A 39 1.27 10.97 0.25
N ASP A 40 0.66 10.14 1.10
CA ASP A 40 -0.22 9.05 0.66
C ASP A 40 -1.71 9.47 0.63
N GLU A 41 -2.13 10.35 1.54
CA GLU A 41 -3.48 10.93 1.56
C GLU A 41 -3.49 12.33 2.21
N TYR A 42 -4.46 13.19 1.83
CA TYR A 42 -4.64 14.55 2.35
C TYR A 42 -6.05 14.76 2.89
N LEU A 43 -6.16 15.20 4.14
CA LEU A 43 -7.43 15.46 4.83
C LEU A 43 -7.52 16.93 5.26
N VAL A 44 -8.64 17.57 4.94
CA VAL A 44 -8.95 18.94 5.35
C VAL A 44 -9.77 18.93 6.63
N LYS A 45 -9.38 19.74 7.61
CA LYS A 45 -10.08 19.90 8.88
C LYS A 45 -11.40 20.65 8.67
N PRO A 46 -12.43 20.33 9.49
CA PRO A 46 -12.42 19.35 10.57
C PRO A 46 -12.52 17.91 10.07
N VAL A 47 -11.74 17.00 10.67
CA VAL A 47 -11.80 15.56 10.37
C VAL A 47 -12.50 14.85 11.53
N SER A 48 -13.51 14.05 11.22
CA SER A 48 -14.22 13.24 12.20
C SER A 48 -13.38 12.03 12.64
N ARG A 49 -13.80 11.37 13.72
CA ARG A 49 -13.18 10.13 14.18
C ARG A 49 -13.27 9.03 13.11
N ASP A 50 -14.43 8.89 12.47
CA ASP A 50 -14.67 7.82 11.51
C ASP A 50 -13.87 8.03 10.23
N GLU A 51 -13.75 9.28 9.75
CA GLU A 51 -12.89 9.63 8.62
C GLU A 51 -11.41 9.34 8.93
N MET A 52 -10.96 9.67 10.14
CA MET A 52 -9.59 9.37 10.55
C MET A 52 -9.34 7.85 10.65
N GLN A 53 -10.27 7.09 11.23
CA GLN A 53 -10.16 5.63 11.30
C GLN A 53 -10.14 5.01 9.91
N THR A 54 -10.98 5.51 9.00
CA THR A 54 -11.04 5.05 7.61
C THR A 54 -9.73 5.33 6.86
N ALA A 55 -9.13 6.51 7.05
CA ALA A 55 -7.81 6.83 6.49
C ALA A 55 -6.71 5.90 7.03
N VAL A 56 -6.67 5.68 8.36
CA VAL A 56 -5.69 4.75 8.96
C VAL A 56 -5.86 3.33 8.44
N SER A 57 -7.09 2.82 8.37
CA SER A 57 -7.36 1.47 7.83
C SER A 57 -6.87 1.32 6.39
N ARG A 58 -7.09 2.33 5.54
CA ARG A 58 -6.58 2.35 4.16
C ARG A 58 -5.05 2.33 4.12
N MET A 59 -4.39 3.13 4.96
CA MET A 59 -2.93 3.14 5.03
C MET A 59 -2.34 1.82 5.52
N LEU A 60 -2.99 1.15 6.48
CA LEU A 60 -2.56 -0.18 6.94
C LEU A 60 -2.66 -1.22 5.82
N VAL A 61 -3.75 -1.19 5.05
CA VAL A 61 -3.91 -2.06 3.88
C VAL A 61 -2.77 -1.80 2.88
N ARG A 62 -2.54 -0.54 2.48
CA ARG A 62 -1.48 -0.17 1.54
C ARG A 62 -0.07 -0.50 2.03
N ALA A 63 0.22 -0.33 3.33
CA ALA A 63 1.51 -0.72 3.89
C ALA A 63 1.75 -2.23 3.77
N THR A 64 0.71 -3.03 4.02
CA THR A 64 0.81 -4.49 3.92
C THR A 64 1.05 -4.95 2.47
N TYR A 65 0.50 -4.25 1.48
CA TYR A 65 0.73 -4.58 0.06
C TYR A 65 2.21 -4.60 -0.31
N ASP A 66 2.96 -3.59 0.13
CA ASP A 66 4.38 -3.50 -0.19
C ASP A 66 5.14 -4.68 0.42
N GLU A 67 4.79 -5.07 1.65
CA GLU A 67 5.34 -6.27 2.30
C GLU A 67 4.95 -7.55 1.55
N THR A 68 3.68 -7.71 1.15
CA THR A 68 3.20 -8.87 0.41
C THR A 68 3.90 -9.00 -0.95
N VAL A 69 4.05 -7.90 -1.69
CA VAL A 69 4.74 -7.88 -2.98
C VAL A 69 6.22 -8.23 -2.81
N GLN A 70 6.89 -7.68 -1.79
CA GLN A 70 8.27 -8.04 -1.46
C GLN A 70 8.41 -9.54 -1.16
N GLU A 71 7.48 -10.12 -0.38
CA GLU A 71 7.47 -11.54 -0.07
C GLU A 71 7.28 -12.39 -1.33
N ILE A 72 6.36 -12.01 -2.22
CA ILE A 72 6.14 -12.69 -3.50
C ILE A 72 7.42 -12.70 -4.34
N VAL A 73 8.09 -11.55 -4.48
CA VAL A 73 9.35 -11.47 -5.25
C VAL A 73 10.42 -12.39 -4.67
N ALA A 74 10.52 -12.44 -3.33
CA ALA A 74 11.45 -13.34 -2.65
C ALA A 74 11.10 -14.83 -2.89
N ILE A 75 9.82 -15.19 -2.86
CA ILE A 75 9.35 -16.57 -3.11
C ILE A 75 9.61 -16.98 -4.56
N VAL A 76 9.26 -16.15 -5.54
CA VAL A 76 9.52 -16.41 -6.96
C VAL A 76 11.01 -16.62 -7.22
N SER A 77 11.87 -15.81 -6.60
CA SER A 77 13.32 -15.95 -6.69
C SER A 77 13.83 -17.29 -6.13
N LYS A 78 13.25 -17.75 -5.00
CA LYS A 78 13.56 -19.07 -4.42
C LYS A 78 13.10 -20.21 -5.32
N MET A 79 11.88 -20.12 -5.87
CA MET A 79 11.34 -21.12 -6.79
C MET A 79 12.22 -21.26 -8.03
N ALA A 80 12.54 -20.16 -8.72
CA ALA A 80 13.40 -20.19 -9.90
C ALA A 80 14.78 -20.83 -9.61
N THR A 81 15.33 -20.55 -8.43
CA THR A 81 16.59 -21.16 -7.99
C THR A 81 16.47 -22.67 -7.80
N LEU A 82 15.37 -23.15 -7.20
CA LEU A 82 15.12 -24.57 -6.96
C LEU A 82 14.80 -25.31 -8.25
N GLU A 83 13.94 -24.76 -9.10
CA GLU A 83 13.56 -25.31 -10.41
C GLU A 83 14.78 -25.47 -11.33
N SER A 84 15.79 -24.61 -11.22
CA SER A 84 17.04 -24.74 -11.99
C SER A 84 17.97 -25.88 -11.52
N LYS A 85 17.75 -26.41 -10.31
CA LYS A 85 18.64 -27.39 -9.66
C LYS A 85 18.00 -28.74 -9.43
N LEU A 86 16.68 -28.78 -9.25
CA LEU A 86 15.92 -29.98 -8.92
C LEU A 86 15.18 -30.50 -10.14
N SER A 87 15.11 -31.82 -10.26
CA SER A 87 14.20 -32.47 -11.19
C SER A 87 12.74 -32.35 -10.72
N LEU A 88 11.80 -32.58 -11.64
CA LEU A 88 10.37 -32.54 -11.31
C LEU A 88 10.00 -33.50 -10.16
N ALA A 89 10.56 -34.71 -10.16
CA ALA A 89 10.31 -35.70 -9.11
C ALA A 89 10.86 -35.24 -7.73
N GLU A 90 12.00 -34.55 -7.71
CA GLU A 90 12.57 -33.99 -6.46
C GLU A 90 11.76 -32.80 -5.95
N MET A 91 11.17 -32.00 -6.85
CA MET A 91 10.27 -30.90 -6.47
C MET A 91 8.95 -31.44 -5.89
N GLU A 92 8.33 -32.42 -6.53
CA GLU A 92 7.09 -33.06 -6.06
C GLU A 92 7.26 -33.74 -4.70
N ALA A 93 8.44 -34.32 -4.45
CA ALA A 93 8.77 -34.98 -3.19
C ALA A 93 9.25 -33.99 -2.10
N SER A 94 9.42 -32.70 -2.40
CA SER A 94 9.96 -31.70 -1.49
C SER A 94 8.84 -30.95 -0.76
N PRO A 95 8.65 -31.20 0.56
CA PRO A 95 7.64 -30.47 1.33
C PRO A 95 7.92 -28.97 1.38
N GLY A 96 9.20 -28.57 1.30
CA GLY A 96 9.59 -27.16 1.27
C GLY A 96 9.22 -26.46 -0.04
N TYR A 97 9.27 -27.17 -1.17
CA TYR A 97 8.81 -26.64 -2.44
C TYR A 97 7.29 -26.51 -2.47
N THR A 98 6.57 -27.53 -1.99
CA THR A 98 5.11 -27.48 -1.82
C THR A 98 4.68 -26.30 -0.96
N ALA A 99 5.29 -26.11 0.21
CA ALA A 99 4.98 -24.99 1.09
C ALA A 99 5.25 -23.61 0.45
N LEU A 100 6.32 -23.49 -0.35
CA LEU A 100 6.58 -22.26 -1.11
C LEU A 100 5.49 -22.00 -2.15
N THR A 101 5.02 -23.03 -2.86
CA THR A 101 3.94 -22.89 -3.86
C THR A 101 2.60 -22.54 -3.24
N GLU A 102 2.28 -23.12 -2.09
CA GLU A 102 1.07 -22.79 -1.33
C GLU A 102 1.12 -21.34 -0.83
N ARG A 103 2.24 -20.93 -0.21
CA ARG A 103 2.42 -19.55 0.25
C ARG A 103 2.31 -18.54 -0.87
N TYR A 104 2.88 -18.83 -2.05
CA TYR A 104 2.74 -17.98 -3.22
C TYR A 104 1.28 -17.84 -3.66
N ALA A 105 0.52 -18.94 -3.68
CA ALA A 105 -0.89 -18.91 -4.04
C ALA A 105 -1.74 -18.12 -3.05
N GLU A 106 -1.47 -18.25 -1.75
CA GLU A 106 -2.12 -17.47 -0.69
C GLU A 106 -1.87 -15.96 -0.87
N LEU A 107 -0.61 -15.55 -1.01
CA LEU A 107 -0.25 -14.14 -1.15
C LEU A 107 -0.83 -13.52 -2.42
N ARG A 108 -0.90 -14.30 -3.50
CA ARG A 108 -1.52 -13.85 -4.75
C ARG A 108 -3.03 -13.63 -4.59
N ALA A 109 -3.72 -14.55 -3.91
CA ALA A 109 -5.14 -14.39 -3.61
C ALA A 109 -5.40 -13.20 -2.68
N GLU A 110 -4.51 -12.94 -1.72
CA GLU A 110 -4.59 -11.76 -0.84
C GLU A 110 -4.51 -10.44 -1.63
N ILE A 111 -3.60 -10.35 -2.61
CA ILE A 111 -3.51 -9.18 -3.50
C ILE A 111 -4.78 -9.03 -4.34
N ASP A 112 -5.26 -10.10 -4.99
CA ASP A 112 -6.43 -10.03 -5.88
C ASP A 112 -7.71 -9.60 -5.12
N LEU A 113 -7.91 -10.12 -3.90
CA LEU A 113 -9.04 -9.74 -3.05
C LEU A 113 -8.96 -8.25 -2.66
N ARG A 114 -7.78 -7.78 -2.30
CA ARG A 114 -7.61 -6.39 -1.85
C ARG A 114 -7.63 -5.39 -3.01
N ASP A 115 -7.24 -5.79 -4.23
CA ASP A 115 -7.28 -4.91 -5.42
C ASP A 115 -8.73 -4.66 -5.81
N SER A 116 -9.59 -5.64 -5.54
CA SER A 116 -11.04 -5.51 -5.65
C SER A 116 -11.61 -4.52 -4.64
N ASP A 117 -11.12 -4.51 -3.40
CA ASP A 117 -11.51 -3.53 -2.38
C ASP A 117 -11.10 -2.11 -2.76
N ASP A 118 -9.86 -1.88 -3.20
CA ASP A 118 -9.38 -0.52 -3.55
C ASP A 118 -10.13 0.05 -4.77
N LYS A 119 -10.51 -0.79 -5.75
CA LYS A 119 -11.37 -0.38 -6.88
C LYS A 119 -12.77 0.07 -6.44
N MET A 120 -13.37 -0.60 -5.46
CA MET A 120 -14.67 -0.21 -4.90
C MET A 120 -14.64 1.19 -4.26
N TYR A 121 -13.50 1.59 -3.69
CA TYR A 121 -13.31 2.93 -3.12
C TYR A 121 -13.00 4.02 -4.15
N VAL A 122 -12.27 3.69 -5.22
CA VAL A 122 -12.02 4.62 -6.33
C VAL A 122 -13.34 4.99 -7.00
N GLU A 123 -14.21 4.01 -7.26
CA GLU A 123 -15.55 4.26 -7.83
C GLU A 123 -16.39 5.20 -6.95
N SER A 124 -16.39 4.96 -5.63
CA SER A 124 -17.06 5.84 -4.66
C SER A 124 -16.49 7.27 -4.64
N SER A 125 -15.23 7.46 -4.98
CA SER A 125 -14.56 8.77 -4.98
C SER A 125 -14.77 9.50 -6.30
N THR A 126 -14.84 8.77 -7.43
CA THR A 126 -15.19 9.33 -8.74
C THR A 126 -16.64 9.81 -8.79
N GLU A 127 -17.58 9.10 -8.16
CA GLU A 127 -18.98 9.53 -8.08
C GLU A 127 -19.16 10.89 -7.37
N LYS A 128 -18.29 11.19 -6.39
CA LYS A 128 -18.31 12.49 -5.70
C LYS A 128 -17.71 13.62 -6.52
N MET A 129 -16.83 13.33 -7.48
CA MET A 129 -16.28 14.36 -8.38
C MET A 129 -17.27 14.74 -9.48
N ASP A 130 -18.05 13.79 -10.00
CA ASP A 130 -19.08 14.06 -11.02
C ASP A 130 -20.27 14.87 -10.47
N GLY A 131 -20.53 14.81 -9.16
CA GLY A 131 -21.56 15.62 -8.50
C GLY A 131 -21.16 17.07 -8.18
N VAL A 132 -19.89 17.45 -8.34
CA VAL A 132 -19.38 18.81 -8.02
C VAL A 132 -19.26 19.68 -9.28
N PHE A 133 -19.28 19.07 -10.47
CA PHE A 133 -19.26 19.76 -11.77
C PHE A 133 -20.60 19.66 -12.54
N GLY A 134 -21.67 19.22 -11.89
CA GLY A 134 -23.04 19.15 -12.43
C GLY A 134 -23.96 20.27 -11.98
#